data_AF-A0A0F9H333-F1
#
_entry.id   AF-A0A0F9H333-F1
#
_cell.length_a   1.000
_cell.length_b   1.000
_cell.length_c   1.000
_cell.angle_alpha   90.00
_cell.angle_beta   90.00
_cell.angle_gamma   90.00
#
_symmetry.space_group_name_H-M   'P 1'
#
loop_
_entity.id
_entity.type
_entity.pdbx_description
1 polymer ?
#
loop_
_entity_poly.entity_id
_entity_poly.type
_entity_poly.pdbx_seq_one_letter_code
_entity_poly.pdbx_strand_id
1 'polypeptide(L)' 'MTKTPDTPRNEKSRGPGVLKVMQSIAAGALGVQSSKRREEDFGSHSPWPYIIGGLLFTALFIGTLVLVVQVALAGQ' A
#
# COMPACT_ATOMS: atom_id res chain seq x y z
N MET A 1 -25.22 44.99 -15.50
CA MET A 1 -25.00 43.67 -14.89
C MET A 1 -23.59 43.62 -14.32
N THR A 2 -23.48 43.52 -13.00
CA THR A 2 -22.23 43.47 -12.23
C THR A 2 -21.45 42.19 -12.50
N LYS A 3 -20.13 42.33 -12.64
CA LYS A 3 -19.14 41.26 -12.81
C LYS A 3 -19.15 40.32 -11.59
N THR A 4 -19.32 39.03 -11.81
CA THR A 4 -19.00 37.99 -10.81
C THR A 4 -17.57 37.51 -11.10
N PRO A 5 -16.65 37.52 -10.11
CA PRO A 5 -15.28 37.08 -10.33
C PRO A 5 -15.22 35.55 -10.32
N ASP A 6 -14.75 34.96 -11.41
CA ASP A 6 -14.34 33.56 -11.46
C ASP A 6 -13.20 33.34 -10.45
N THR A 7 -13.54 32.68 -9.34
CA THR A 7 -12.55 32.30 -8.33
C THR A 7 -11.79 31.07 -8.85
N PRO A 8 -10.45 31.12 -9.00
CA PRO A 8 -9.70 29.94 -9.40
C PRO A 8 -9.65 28.98 -8.19
N ARG A 9 -10.40 27.87 -8.25
CA ARG A 9 -10.17 26.75 -7.33
C ARG A 9 -8.84 26.11 -7.69
N ASN A 10 -7.80 26.59 -7.03
CA ASN A 10 -6.48 26.00 -6.94
C ASN A 10 -6.63 24.60 -6.31
N GLU A 11 -6.94 23.59 -7.13
CA GLU A 11 -6.88 22.19 -6.76
C GLU A 11 -5.40 21.80 -6.70
N LYS A 12 -4.76 22.26 -5.63
CA LYS A 12 -3.45 21.80 -5.21
C LYS A 12 -3.61 20.29 -4.99
N SER A 13 -3.18 19.51 -5.97
CA SER A 13 -3.12 18.05 -5.95
C SER A 13 -2.18 17.64 -4.80
N ARG A 14 -2.71 17.69 -3.58
CA ARG A 14 -2.07 17.14 -2.40
C ARG A 14 -2.13 15.63 -2.61
N GLY A 15 -0.95 15.00 -2.63
CA GLY A 15 -0.85 13.54 -2.72
C GLY A 15 -1.82 12.85 -1.75
N PRO A 16 -2.15 11.58 -2.00
CA PRO A 16 -3.16 10.86 -1.21
C PRO A 16 -2.94 11.11 0.28
N GLY A 17 -3.95 11.67 0.96
CA GLY A 17 -3.85 11.92 2.40
C GLY A 17 -3.50 10.62 3.13
N VAL A 18 -2.74 10.72 4.22
CA VAL A 18 -2.25 9.57 4.99
C VAL A 18 -3.36 8.56 5.30
N LEU A 19 -4.56 9.06 5.63
CA LEU A 19 -5.75 8.26 5.88
C LEU A 19 -6.18 7.39 4.68
N LYS A 20 -6.06 7.94 3.47
CA LYS A 20 -6.36 7.26 2.19
C LYS A 20 -5.31 6.19 1.87
N VAL A 21 -4.05 6.43 2.23
CA VAL A 21 -2.97 5.44 2.10
C VAL A 21 -3.22 4.27 3.06
N MET A 22 -3.56 4.54 4.32
CA MET A 22 -3.89 3.49 5.29
C MET A 22 -5.11 2.65 4.88
N GLN A 23 -6.18 3.30 4.38
CA GLN A 23 -7.34 2.60 3.83
C GLN A 23 -6.96 1.72 2.63
N SER A 24 -6.07 2.18 1.76
CA SER A 24 -5.60 1.39 0.62
C SER A 24 -4.78 0.17 1.04
N ILE A 25 -3.98 0.28 2.11
CA ILE A 25 -3.21 -0.84 2.66
C ILE A 25 -4.13 -1.86 3.32
N ALA A 26 -5.11 -1.40 4.12
CA ALA A 26 -6.11 -2.27 4.75
C ALA A 26 -6.97 -3.00 3.70
N ALA A 27 -7.40 -2.29 2.65
CA ALA A 27 -8.12 -2.87 1.53
C ALA A 27 -7.29 -3.94 0.80
N GLY A 28 -5.99 -3.70 0.60
CA GLY A 28 -5.07 -4.69 0.03
C GLY A 28 -4.88 -5.92 0.92
N ALA A 29 -4.71 -5.71 2.22
CA ALA A 29 -4.54 -6.79 3.20
C ALA A 29 -5.80 -7.67 3.36
N LEU A 30 -6.99 -7.07 3.22
CA LEU A 30 -8.28 -7.78 3.22
C LEU A 30 -8.64 -8.37 1.85
N GLY A 31 -7.79 -8.19 0.83
CA GLY A 31 -8.02 -8.74 -0.51
C GLY A 31 -8.97 -7.93 -1.40
N VAL A 32 -9.49 -6.80 -0.94
CA VAL A 32 -10.36 -5.87 -1.70
C VAL A 32 -9.56 -4.84 -2.51
N GLN A 33 -8.36 -5.22 -2.96
CA GLN A 33 -7.53 -4.40 -3.86
C GLN A 33 -8.27 -4.18 -5.19
N SER A 34 -8.58 -2.92 -5.51
CA SER A 34 -9.28 -2.52 -6.73
C SER A 34 -8.62 -3.11 -8.00
N SER A 35 -9.44 -3.52 -8.97
CA SER A 35 -9.01 -4.08 -10.26
C SER A 35 -7.96 -3.24 -10.97
N LYS A 36 -8.04 -1.90 -10.84
CA LYS A 36 -7.06 -0.97 -11.41
C LYS A 36 -5.62 -1.21 -10.94
N ARG A 37 -5.43 -1.52 -9.65
CA ARG A 37 -4.10 -1.86 -9.09
C ARG A 37 -3.65 -3.24 -9.57
N ARG A 38 -4.58 -4.19 -9.70
CA ARG A 38 -4.29 -5.52 -10.28
C ARG A 38 -3.93 -5.40 -11.76
N GLU A 39 -4.60 -4.57 -12.55
CA GLU A 39 -4.28 -4.38 -13.97
C GLU A 39 -2.93 -3.70 -14.18
N GLU A 40 -2.53 -2.77 -13.30
CA GLU A 40 -1.17 -2.24 -13.29
C GLU A 40 -0.14 -3.32 -12.90
N ASP A 41 -0.46 -4.16 -11.91
CA ASP A 41 0.46 -5.19 -11.45
C ASP A 41 0.60 -6.39 -12.42
N PHE A 42 -0.51 -6.85 -12.99
CA PHE A 42 -0.59 -7.98 -13.92
C PHE A 42 -0.48 -7.57 -15.40
N GLY A 43 -0.59 -6.28 -15.72
CA GLY A 43 -0.30 -5.72 -17.04
C GLY A 43 1.18 -5.36 -17.24
N SER A 44 1.99 -5.45 -16.18
CA SER A 44 3.43 -5.24 -16.24
C SER A 44 4.12 -6.35 -17.05
N HIS A 45 5.19 -6.01 -17.78
CA HIS A 45 5.84 -6.88 -18.76
C HIS A 45 6.53 -8.12 -18.16
N SER A 46 6.61 -8.24 -16.84
CA SER A 46 7.30 -9.35 -16.17
C SER A 46 6.78 -9.61 -14.76
N PRO A 47 6.46 -10.87 -14.39
CA PRO A 47 6.00 -11.24 -13.05
C PRO A 47 7.14 -11.32 -12.01
N TRP A 48 8.40 -11.30 -12.44
CA TRP A 48 9.58 -11.51 -11.59
C TRP A 48 9.69 -10.54 -10.40
N PRO A 49 9.43 -9.22 -10.54
CA PRO A 49 9.50 -8.29 -9.40
C PRO A 49 8.53 -8.65 -8.27
N TYR A 50 7.34 -9.16 -8.60
CA TYR A 50 6.33 -9.55 -7.61
C TYR A 50 6.72 -10.83 -6.87
N ILE A 51 7.31 -11.81 -7.59
CA ILE A 51 7.79 -13.05 -6.98
C ILE A 51 8.94 -12.75 -6.02
N ILE A 52 9.91 -11.95 -6.45
CA ILE A 52 11.07 -11.59 -5.61
C ILE A 52 10.60 -10.76 -4.41
N GLY A 53 9.72 -9.78 -4.63
CA GLY A 53 9.15 -8.97 -3.55
C GLY A 53 8.38 -9.81 -2.53
N GLY A 54 7.55 -10.74 -3.01
CA GLY A 54 6.82 -11.68 -2.16
C GLY A 54 7.75 -12.57 -1.35
N LEU A 55 8.78 -13.14 -1.97
CA LEU A 55 9.73 -14.01 -1.29
C LEU A 55 10.53 -13.27 -0.21
N LEU A 56 11.01 -12.06 -0.52
CA LEU A 56 11.71 -11.21 0.45
C LEU A 56 10.81 -10.83 1.63
N PHE A 57 9.56 -10.45 1.34
CA PHE A 57 8.57 -10.14 2.38
C PHE A 57 8.28 -11.36 3.26
N THR A 58 8.07 -12.54 2.67
CA THR A 58 7.82 -13.77 3.42
C THR A 58 9.00 -14.15 4.30
N ALA A 59 10.23 -14.07 3.80
CA ALA A 59 11.43 -14.34 4.58
C ALA A 59 11.56 -13.38 5.78
N LEU A 60 11.32 -12.08 5.57
CA LEU A 60 11.33 -11.08 6.63
C LEU A 60 10.24 -11.35 7.67
N PHE A 61 9.02 -11.70 7.23
CA PHE A 61 7.91 -12.01 8.10
C PHE A 61 8.21 -13.23 9.00
N ILE A 62 8.70 -14.33 8.41
CA ILE A 62 9.09 -15.52 9.16
C ILE A 62 10.21 -15.18 10.15
N GLY A 63 11.24 -14.43 9.74
CA GLY A 63 12.31 -14.00 10.63
C GLY A 63 11.79 -13.18 11.82
N THR A 64 10.80 -12.31 11.58
CA THR A 64 10.13 -11.55 12.64
C THR A 64 9.40 -12.46 13.62
N LEU A 65 8.65 -13.46 13.12
CA LEU A 65 7.96 -14.43 13.98
C LEU A 65 8.95 -15.25 14.82
N VAL A 66 10.05 -15.70 14.23
CA VAL A 66 11.11 -16.44 14.95
C VAL A 66 11.70 -15.58 16.06
N LEU A 67 12.01 -14.31 15.78
CA LEU A 67 12.51 -13.38 16.80
C LEU A 67 11.51 -13.22 17.95
N VAL A 68 10.24 -13.02 17.64
CA VAL A 68 9.17 -12.88 18.65
C VAL A 68 9.10 -14.14 19.52
N VAL A 69 9.13 -15.33 18.91
CA VAL A 69 9.11 -16.60 19.65
C VAL A 69 10.34 -16.75 20.53
N GLN A 70 11.54 -16.40 20.04
CA GLN A 70 12.76 -16.46 20.83
C GLN A 70 12.71 -15.51 22.03
N VAL A 71 12.21 -14.28 21.84
CA VAL A 71 12.03 -13.32 22.93
C VAL A 71 11.00 -13.83 23.94
N ALA A 72 9.91 -14.43 23.48
CA ALA A 72 8.88 -14.99 24.36
C ALA A 72 9.43 -16.17 25.20
N LEU A 73 10.21 -17.06 24.59
CA LEU A 73 10.83 -18.19 25.28
C LEU A 73 11.96 -17.76 26.23
N ALA A 74 12.71 -16.69 25.90
CA ALA A 74 13.75 -16.16 26.78
C ALA A 74 13.19 -15.53 28.08
N GLY A 75 11.89 -15.23 28.12
CA GLY A 75 11.19 -14.73 29.30
C GLY A 75 10.50 -15.81 30.14
N GLN A 76 10.57 -17.09 29.74
CA GLN A 76 10.12 -18.25 30.52
C GLN A 76 11.29 -18.92 31.24
#